data_AF-A0A7H0IPJ6-F1
#
_entry.id   AF-A0A7H0IPJ6-F1
#
_cell.length_a   1.000
_cell.length_b   1.000
_cell.length_c   1.000
_cell.angle_alpha   90.00
_cell.angle_beta   90.00
_cell.angle_gamma   90.00
#
_symmetry.space_group_name_H-M   'P 1'
#
loop_
_entity.id
_entity.type
_entity.pdbx_description
1 polymer ?
#
loop_
_entity_poly.entity_id
_entity_poly.type
_entity_poly.pdbx_seq_one_letter_code
_entity_poly.pdbx_strand_id
1 'polypeptide(L)'
;MTVDGRKDLGGRRSPRLPLAMLLLPVAVALSTSCSGAPAAGPSPAPDTVPAHWLPPIYAAVYDTAEVGRRITTAQGKLIARCMRKAGFAYPDLDPAEIGAPDRPKPFGLESLEQPLVTRESPVAEKPGPVDERYMRALYGDEDGCRTQAEVRLLGERKNLKSWSDTRVGLYRAEVRAKDLLQRDPDFVSLNARWAACMKRAGFAFRDPSQVLDALPPKATFSAEPSARADVACKSRTGYLRSAYTGLAAAQRHALTTSPDLLPTWELLLRRQSDTARQILAQPAA
;
A
#
# COMPACT_ATOMS: atom_id res chain seq x y z
N MET A 1 -11.30 40.14 -26.53
CA MET A 1 -12.15 39.03 -27.01
C MET A 1 -12.92 38.50 -25.83
N THR A 2 -14.13 39.01 -25.67
CA THR A 2 -15.12 38.64 -24.65
C THR A 2 -15.86 37.40 -25.12
N VAL A 3 -15.84 36.33 -24.32
CA VAL A 3 -16.70 35.17 -24.53
C VAL A 3 -17.57 35.02 -23.29
N ASP A 4 -18.79 35.51 -23.46
CA ASP A 4 -19.91 35.39 -22.55
C ASP A 4 -20.74 34.16 -22.95
N GLY A 5 -21.47 33.59 -21.99
CA GLY A 5 -22.56 32.67 -22.25
C GLY A 5 -22.36 31.24 -21.76
N ARG A 6 -22.91 30.94 -20.58
CA ARG A 6 -23.47 29.59 -20.33
C ARG A 6 -24.85 29.67 -19.69
N LYS A 7 -25.76 29.01 -20.39
CA LYS A 7 -27.21 28.98 -20.26
C LYS A 7 -27.68 28.17 -19.06
N ASP A 8 -28.85 28.59 -18.57
CA ASP A 8 -29.78 27.91 -17.68
C ASP A 8 -29.90 26.40 -17.91
N LEU A 9 -29.90 25.64 -16.81
CA LEU A 9 -30.42 24.28 -16.76
C LEU A 9 -31.76 24.27 -16.03
N GLY A 10 -32.82 24.26 -16.84
CA GLY A 10 -34.20 24.13 -16.40
C GLY A 10 -34.46 22.83 -15.65
N GLY A 11 -35.24 22.97 -14.57
CA GLY A 11 -35.69 21.87 -13.74
C GLY A 11 -36.67 20.94 -14.44
N ARG A 12 -36.55 19.64 -14.14
CA ARG A 12 -37.62 18.65 -14.34
C ARG A 12 -38.05 18.12 -12.99
N ARG A 13 -39.31 18.40 -12.65
CA ARG A 13 -40.05 17.80 -11.54
C ARG A 13 -40.49 16.39 -11.96
N SER A 14 -40.19 15.39 -11.15
CA SER A 14 -40.74 14.04 -11.29
C SER A 14 -42.07 13.92 -10.54
N PRO A 15 -43.07 13.20 -11.08
CA PRO A 15 -44.35 12.96 -10.41
C PRO A 15 -44.22 11.89 -9.32
N ARG A 16 -44.93 12.10 -8.21
CA ARG A 16 -45.08 11.16 -7.10
C ARG A 16 -46.20 10.16 -7.44
N LEU A 17 -45.92 8.86 -7.32
CA LEU A 17 -46.93 7.78 -7.34
C LEU A 17 -47.15 7.28 -5.90
N PRO A 18 -48.40 7.00 -5.49
CA PRO A 18 -48.72 6.53 -4.15
C PRO A 18 -48.46 5.03 -3.98
N LEU A 19 -47.83 4.68 -2.86
CA LEU A 19 -47.55 3.33 -2.41
C LEU A 19 -48.81 2.74 -1.76
N ALA A 20 -49.38 1.69 -2.34
CA ALA A 20 -50.46 0.93 -1.72
C ALA A 20 -49.87 -0.07 -0.70
N MET A 21 -50.23 0.09 0.57
CA MET A 21 -49.96 -0.88 1.64
C MET A 21 -50.86 -2.10 1.49
N LEU A 22 -50.27 -3.29 1.41
CA LEU A 22 -50.94 -4.56 1.70
C LEU A 22 -50.27 -5.19 2.92
N LEU A 23 -51.01 -5.26 4.04
CA LEU A 23 -50.65 -5.97 5.25
C LEU A 23 -51.12 -7.42 5.14
N LEU A 24 -50.20 -8.38 5.21
CA LEU A 24 -50.49 -9.79 5.47
C LEU A 24 -50.01 -10.17 6.88
N PRO A 25 -50.81 -10.90 7.68
CA PRO A 25 -50.37 -11.45 8.95
C PRO A 25 -49.62 -12.77 8.69
N VAL A 26 -48.33 -12.83 9.03
CA VAL A 26 -47.56 -14.08 9.06
C VAL A 26 -47.51 -14.58 10.49
N ALA A 27 -48.11 -15.74 10.72
CA ALA A 27 -48.11 -16.46 11.98
C ALA A 27 -46.67 -16.88 12.36
N VAL A 28 -46.26 -16.51 13.56
CA VAL A 28 -44.96 -16.85 14.14
C VAL A 28 -45.07 -18.19 14.87
N ALA A 29 -44.42 -19.22 14.34
CA ALA A 29 -44.16 -20.48 15.04
C ALA A 29 -42.77 -20.43 15.67
N LEU A 30 -42.71 -20.21 16.99
CA LEU A 30 -41.49 -20.27 17.79
C LEU A 30 -41.09 -21.74 17.99
N SER A 31 -40.09 -22.20 17.24
CA SER A 31 -39.37 -23.45 17.52
C SER A 31 -37.98 -23.09 18.06
N THR A 32 -37.84 -23.13 19.38
CA THR A 32 -36.57 -23.00 20.10
C THR A 32 -35.78 -24.30 19.97
N SER A 33 -35.02 -24.42 18.88
CA SER A 33 -33.96 -25.43 18.75
C SER A 33 -32.63 -24.81 19.13
N CYS A 34 -32.12 -25.14 20.32
CA CYS A 34 -30.77 -24.82 20.76
C CYS A 34 -29.75 -25.64 19.96
N SER A 35 -29.47 -25.23 18.72
CA SER A 35 -28.31 -25.73 17.97
C SER A 35 -27.09 -24.94 18.43
N GLY A 36 -26.22 -25.58 19.20
CA GLY A 36 -24.94 -25.04 19.61
C GLY A 36 -24.15 -24.54 18.40
N ALA A 37 -23.90 -23.24 18.35
CA ALA A 37 -23.08 -22.64 17.32
C ALA A 37 -21.68 -23.28 17.38
N PRO A 38 -21.19 -23.92 16.29
CA PRO A 38 -19.82 -24.37 16.25
C PRO A 38 -18.92 -23.16 16.48
N ALA A 39 -17.98 -23.29 17.42
CA ALA A 39 -16.96 -22.29 17.66
C ALA A 39 -16.39 -21.87 16.30
N ALA A 40 -16.46 -20.57 16.00
CA ALA A 40 -15.88 -20.01 14.79
C ALA A 40 -14.41 -20.44 14.76
N GLY A 41 -14.09 -21.36 13.85
CA GLY A 41 -12.72 -21.78 13.62
C GLY A 41 -11.87 -20.55 13.28
N PRO A 42 -10.54 -20.62 13.46
CA PRO A 42 -9.65 -19.54 13.09
C PRO A 42 -10.00 -19.10 11.65
N SER A 43 -10.38 -17.84 11.51
CA SER A 43 -10.70 -17.25 10.21
C SER A 43 -9.52 -17.53 9.29
N PRO A 44 -9.74 -18.15 8.11
CA PRO A 44 -8.64 -18.44 7.19
C PRO A 44 -7.88 -17.14 6.98
N ALA A 45 -6.56 -17.20 7.17
CA ALA A 45 -5.70 -16.04 6.94
C ALA A 45 -6.02 -15.48 5.54
N PRO A 46 -6.11 -14.14 5.39
CA PRO A 46 -6.47 -13.52 4.13
C PRO A 46 -5.68 -14.15 2.99
N ASP A 47 -6.35 -14.34 1.84
CA ASP A 47 -5.77 -14.81 0.58
C ASP A 47 -4.59 -13.90 0.21
N THR A 48 -3.44 -14.21 0.78
CA THR A 48 -2.19 -13.53 0.53
C THR A 48 -1.72 -14.07 -0.79
N VAL A 49 -1.50 -13.15 -1.76
CA VAL A 49 -0.77 -13.47 -2.98
C VAL A 49 0.47 -14.24 -2.56
N PRO A 50 0.61 -15.53 -2.94
CA PRO A 50 1.72 -16.34 -2.49
C PRO A 50 3.04 -15.61 -2.78
N ALA A 51 4.03 -15.69 -1.88
CA ALA A 51 5.30 -14.98 -2.06
C ALA A 51 5.93 -15.23 -3.45
N HIS A 52 5.77 -16.44 -4.00
CA HIS A 52 6.25 -16.81 -5.34
C HIS A 52 5.51 -16.15 -6.51
N TRP A 53 4.37 -15.48 -6.26
CA TRP A 53 3.66 -14.65 -7.25
C TRP A 53 4.06 -13.18 -7.17
N LEU A 54 4.89 -12.79 -6.21
CA LEU A 54 5.36 -11.42 -6.12
C LEU A 54 6.26 -11.09 -7.32
N PRO A 55 5.96 -10.01 -8.06
CA PRO A 55 6.86 -9.52 -9.09
C PRO A 55 8.26 -9.24 -8.51
N PRO A 56 9.36 -9.47 -9.25
CA PRO A 56 10.72 -9.43 -8.69
C PRO A 56 11.08 -8.12 -7.96
N ILE A 57 10.68 -6.97 -8.50
CA ILE A 57 10.92 -5.67 -7.84
C ILE A 57 10.10 -5.60 -6.55
N TYR A 58 8.86 -6.11 -6.56
CA TYR A 58 8.02 -6.08 -5.38
C TYR A 58 8.53 -6.99 -4.27
N ALA A 59 8.97 -8.19 -4.63
CA ALA A 59 9.62 -9.11 -3.70
C ALA A 59 10.87 -8.44 -3.09
N ALA A 60 11.73 -7.83 -3.91
CA ALA A 60 12.95 -7.20 -3.43
C ALA A 60 12.72 -5.96 -2.53
N VAL A 61 11.69 -5.16 -2.82
CA VAL A 61 11.48 -3.85 -2.16
C VAL A 61 10.49 -3.94 -0.99
N TYR A 62 9.46 -4.77 -1.08
CA TYR A 62 8.35 -4.79 -0.11
C TYR A 62 8.32 -6.05 0.75
N ASP A 63 8.93 -7.17 0.33
CA ASP A 63 9.06 -8.38 1.16
C ASP A 63 10.27 -8.30 2.13
N THR A 64 10.51 -7.11 2.66
CA THR A 64 11.64 -6.81 3.55
C THR A 64 11.17 -6.30 4.90
N ALA A 65 9.96 -6.64 5.34
CA ALA A 65 9.33 -6.05 6.52
C ALA A 65 10.20 -6.19 7.79
N GLU A 66 10.76 -7.37 8.06
CA GLU A 66 11.63 -7.57 9.23
C GLU A 66 12.94 -6.79 9.13
N VAL A 67 13.61 -6.90 7.98
CA VAL A 67 14.88 -6.19 7.70
C VAL A 67 14.67 -4.68 7.77
N GLY A 68 13.57 -4.18 7.19
CA GLY A 68 13.15 -2.79 7.22
C GLY A 68 12.91 -2.31 8.65
N ARG A 69 12.13 -3.03 9.47
CA ARG A 69 11.93 -2.69 10.89
C ARG A 69 13.26 -2.54 11.61
N ARG A 70 14.18 -3.48 11.42
CA ARG A 70 15.51 -3.45 12.05
C ARG A 70 16.33 -2.22 11.63
N ILE A 71 16.38 -1.95 10.32
CA ILE A 71 17.09 -0.79 9.76
C ILE A 71 16.48 0.51 10.31
N THR A 72 15.16 0.65 10.29
CA THR A 72 14.45 1.83 10.79
C THR A 72 14.68 2.03 12.29
N THR A 73 14.66 0.95 13.10
CA THR A 73 14.96 1.03 14.54
C THR A 73 16.37 1.58 14.77
N ALA A 74 17.35 1.03 14.07
CA ALA A 74 18.74 1.46 14.18
C ALA A 74 18.93 2.90 13.71
N GLN A 75 18.25 3.30 12.62
CA GLN A 75 18.24 4.68 12.14
C GLN A 75 17.67 5.64 13.19
N GLY A 76 16.53 5.29 13.81
CA GLY A 76 15.92 6.07 14.88
C GLY A 76 16.86 6.30 16.06
N LYS A 77 17.54 5.25 16.54
CA LYS A 77 18.56 5.37 17.61
C LYS A 77 19.72 6.29 17.23
N LEU A 78 20.20 6.20 15.98
CA LEU A 78 21.28 7.08 15.50
C LEU A 78 20.84 8.54 15.42
N ILE A 79 19.64 8.79 14.89
CA ILE A 79 19.05 10.14 14.82
C ILE A 79 18.86 10.70 16.23
N ALA A 80 18.26 9.94 17.15
CA ALA A 80 18.03 10.38 18.52
C ALA A 80 19.32 10.75 19.24
N ARG A 81 20.39 9.94 19.08
CA ARG A 81 21.72 10.25 19.62
C ARG A 81 22.29 11.54 19.04
N CYS A 82 22.16 11.76 17.73
CA CYS A 82 22.63 12.98 17.08
C CYS A 82 21.85 14.22 17.53
N MET A 83 20.52 14.14 17.54
CA MET A 83 19.64 15.23 17.98
C MET A 83 19.91 15.62 19.44
N ARG A 84 20.14 14.64 20.33
CA ARG A 84 20.53 14.88 21.73
C ARG A 84 21.82 15.70 21.82
N LYS A 85 22.82 15.41 21.00
CA LYS A 85 24.08 16.18 20.93
C LYS A 85 23.86 17.60 20.42
N ALA A 86 22.88 17.80 19.55
CA ALA A 86 22.47 19.12 19.06
C ALA A 86 21.55 19.87 20.04
N GLY A 87 21.25 19.32 21.22
CA GLY A 87 20.41 19.96 22.24
C GLY A 87 18.90 19.74 22.06
N PHE A 88 18.50 18.80 21.20
CA PHE A 88 17.09 18.50 20.93
C PHE A 88 16.69 17.11 21.45
N ALA A 89 15.44 16.99 21.91
CA ALA A 89 14.81 15.70 22.10
C ALA A 89 14.32 15.16 20.74
N TYR A 90 14.45 13.85 20.53
CA TYR A 90 13.88 13.16 19.37
C TYR A 90 13.20 11.89 19.88
N PRO A 91 11.95 11.62 19.47
CA PRO A 91 11.20 10.49 20.00
C PRO A 91 11.86 9.17 19.59
N ASP A 92 11.94 8.24 20.53
CA ASP A 92 12.22 6.85 20.19
C ASP A 92 11.00 6.29 19.46
N LEU A 93 11.11 6.11 18.16
CA LEU A 93 10.03 5.55 17.36
C LEU A 93 9.95 4.04 17.61
N ASP A 94 8.82 3.55 18.09
CA ASP A 94 8.56 2.12 18.19
C ASP A 94 8.48 1.53 16.77
N PRO A 95 9.32 0.56 16.40
CA PRO A 95 9.24 -0.11 15.09
C PRO A 95 7.89 -0.79 14.83
N ALA A 96 7.12 -1.11 15.87
CA ALA A 96 5.76 -1.60 15.74
C ALA A 96 4.76 -0.50 15.31
N GLU A 97 5.06 0.77 15.59
CA GLU A 97 4.28 1.92 15.14
C GLU A 97 4.65 2.34 13.72
N ILE A 98 5.92 2.14 13.32
CA ILE A 98 6.35 2.31 11.93
C ILE A 98 5.95 1.05 11.16
N GLY A 99 4.68 0.96 10.80
CA GLY A 99 4.15 -0.13 9.99
C GLY A 99 5.05 -0.46 8.80
N ALA A 100 5.08 -1.73 8.40
CA ALA A 100 5.75 -2.10 7.16
C ALA A 100 5.17 -1.26 6.00
N PRO A 101 6.00 -0.82 5.03
CA PRO A 101 5.47 -0.10 3.88
C PRO A 101 4.40 -0.96 3.21
N ASP A 102 3.23 -0.37 2.99
CA ASP A 102 2.14 -1.06 2.31
C ASP A 102 2.63 -1.56 0.95
N ARG A 103 2.45 -2.85 0.71
CA ARG A 103 2.71 -3.44 -0.61
C ARG A 103 1.81 -2.73 -1.62
N PRO A 104 2.35 -2.25 -2.76
CA PRO A 104 1.52 -1.68 -3.81
C PRO A 104 0.48 -2.70 -4.26
N LYS A 105 -0.78 -2.24 -4.38
CA LYS A 105 -1.89 -3.01 -4.94
C LYS A 105 -2.22 -2.43 -6.33
N PRO A 106 -1.41 -2.74 -7.37
CA PRO A 106 -1.54 -2.11 -8.69
C PRO A 106 -2.85 -2.47 -9.40
N PHE A 107 -3.63 -3.41 -8.85
CA PHE A 107 -4.86 -3.92 -9.42
C PHE A 107 -6.09 -3.56 -8.58
N GLY A 108 -6.04 -2.46 -7.82
CA GLY A 108 -7.16 -1.96 -7.02
C GLY A 108 -7.45 -2.83 -5.80
N LEU A 109 -8.74 -3.10 -5.52
CA LEU A 109 -9.18 -3.88 -4.36
C LEU A 109 -8.86 -5.37 -4.53
N GLU A 110 -7.91 -5.89 -3.75
CA GLU A 110 -7.55 -7.33 -3.80
C GLU A 110 -8.35 -8.18 -2.80
N SER A 111 -8.92 -7.54 -1.79
CA SER A 111 -9.73 -8.15 -0.73
C SER A 111 -10.83 -7.18 -0.29
N LEU A 112 -11.89 -7.72 0.33
CA LEU A 112 -12.91 -6.91 1.03
C LEU A 112 -12.48 -6.54 2.45
N GLU A 113 -11.50 -7.26 2.98
CA GLU A 113 -10.85 -6.89 4.22
C GLU A 113 -10.09 -5.60 4.00
N GLN A 114 -10.47 -4.57 4.75
CA GLN A 114 -9.62 -3.41 4.91
C GLN A 114 -8.42 -3.82 5.74
N PRO A 115 -7.21 -3.37 5.38
CA PRO A 115 -6.18 -3.29 6.39
C PRO A 115 -6.83 -2.58 7.57
N LEU A 116 -6.83 -3.21 8.74
CA LEU A 116 -7.10 -2.50 9.96
C LEU A 116 -6.06 -1.39 9.97
N VAL A 117 -6.44 -0.17 9.56
CA VAL A 117 -5.67 1.04 9.86
C VAL A 117 -5.89 1.27 11.34
N THR A 118 -5.46 0.30 12.15
CA THR A 118 -5.48 0.37 13.59
C THR A 118 -4.33 1.25 13.98
N ARG A 119 -4.67 2.53 14.03
CA ARG A 119 -4.29 3.56 15.01
C ARG A 119 -4.04 4.84 14.23
N GLU A 120 -4.89 5.84 14.46
CA GLU A 120 -4.37 7.20 14.61
C GLU A 120 -3.11 7.02 15.45
N SER A 121 -1.93 7.32 14.88
CA SER A 121 -0.68 7.28 15.64
C SER A 121 -1.00 7.90 16.99
N PRO A 122 -0.84 7.16 18.12
CA PRO A 122 -1.03 7.77 19.42
C PRO A 122 -0.23 9.05 19.34
N VAL A 123 -0.90 10.19 19.53
CA VAL A 123 -0.27 11.50 19.35
C VAL A 123 0.89 11.50 20.32
N ALA A 124 2.07 11.13 19.82
CA ALA A 124 3.30 11.14 20.58
C ALA A 124 3.39 12.57 21.08
N GLU A 125 3.68 12.72 22.37
CA GLU A 125 3.90 14.01 23.02
C GLU A 125 4.46 14.99 22.01
N LYS A 126 3.76 16.12 21.81
CA LYS A 126 4.18 17.13 20.85
C LYS A 126 5.68 17.32 21.07
N PRO A 127 6.55 16.98 20.10
CA PRO A 127 7.95 17.34 20.23
C PRO A 127 7.94 18.83 20.58
N GLY A 128 8.79 19.24 21.53
CA GLY A 128 8.97 20.65 21.83
C GLY A 128 9.09 21.46 20.54
N PRO A 129 8.82 22.77 20.56
CA PRO A 129 8.58 23.57 19.35
C PRO A 129 9.53 23.19 18.21
N VAL A 130 8.98 22.60 17.14
CA VAL A 130 9.73 22.23 15.93
C VAL A 130 10.04 23.53 15.19
N ASP A 131 11.16 24.13 15.54
CA ASP A 131 11.63 25.38 14.95
C ASP A 131 12.64 25.14 13.81
N GLU A 132 13.13 26.22 13.20
CA GLU A 132 14.10 26.14 12.12
C GLU A 132 15.40 25.45 12.57
N ARG A 133 15.82 25.61 13.83
CA ARG A 133 17.05 25.00 14.35
C ARG A 133 16.88 23.49 14.49
N TYR A 134 15.72 23.03 14.97
CA TYR A 134 15.36 21.63 15.01
C TYR A 134 15.38 21.02 13.60
N MET A 135 14.71 21.67 12.64
CA MET A 135 14.64 21.19 11.25
C MET A 135 16.03 21.15 10.59
N ARG A 136 16.87 22.15 10.84
CA ARG A 136 18.26 22.18 10.37
C ARG A 136 19.11 21.09 11.02
N ALA A 137 18.94 20.81 12.32
CA ALA A 137 19.65 19.71 12.98
C ALA A 137 19.22 18.34 12.42
N LEU A 138 17.92 18.15 12.17
CA LEU A 138 17.40 16.87 11.70
C LEU A 138 17.67 16.61 10.21
N TYR A 139 17.36 17.60 9.36
CA TYR A 139 17.33 17.50 7.91
C TYR A 139 18.31 18.44 7.18
N GLY A 140 19.11 19.22 7.90
CA GLY A 140 20.16 20.03 7.27
C GLY A 140 21.02 19.19 6.34
N ASP A 141 21.54 19.80 5.29
CA ASP A 141 22.04 19.11 4.09
C ASP A 141 23.00 17.93 4.37
N GLU A 142 24.30 18.18 4.31
CA GLU A 142 25.31 17.12 4.41
C GLU A 142 25.55 16.64 5.85
N ASP A 143 25.14 17.46 6.83
CA ASP A 143 25.45 17.30 8.25
C ASP A 143 24.20 17.06 9.11
N GLY A 144 23.00 17.00 8.54
CA GLY A 144 21.78 16.68 9.29
C GLY A 144 21.83 15.29 9.91
N CYS A 145 21.21 15.13 11.08
CA CYS A 145 21.21 13.88 11.83
C CYS A 145 20.65 12.69 11.04
N ARG A 146 19.68 12.93 10.14
CA ARG A 146 19.18 11.90 9.23
C ARG A 146 20.24 11.45 8.23
N THR A 147 20.91 12.38 7.55
CA THR A 147 22.00 12.09 6.60
C THR A 147 23.13 11.33 7.28
N GLN A 148 23.55 11.77 8.48
CA GLN A 148 24.58 11.06 9.25
C GLN A 148 24.17 9.63 9.60
N ALA A 149 22.91 9.41 9.99
CA ALA A 149 22.41 8.08 10.30
C ALA A 149 22.40 7.16 9.07
N GLU A 150 21.98 7.67 7.91
CA GLU A 150 21.97 6.92 6.65
C GLU A 150 23.39 6.58 6.17
N VAL A 151 24.31 7.54 6.23
CA VAL A 151 25.74 7.29 5.93
C VAL A 151 26.32 6.24 6.87
N ARG A 152 25.98 6.29 8.16
CA ARG A 152 26.44 5.29 9.12
C ARG A 152 25.92 3.90 8.79
N LEU A 153 24.63 3.75 8.47
CA LEU A 153 24.02 2.47 8.10
C LEU A 153 24.57 1.90 6.78
N LEU A 154 24.88 2.77 5.82
CA LEU A 154 25.44 2.40 4.51
C LEU A 154 26.98 2.30 4.52
N GLY A 155 27.62 2.62 5.64
CA GLY A 155 29.07 2.59 5.86
C GLY A 155 29.84 3.78 5.30
N GLU A 156 29.48 4.30 4.12
CA GLU A 156 30.20 5.39 3.45
C GLU A 156 29.24 6.28 2.63
N ARG A 157 29.60 7.55 2.43
CA ARG A 157 28.77 8.53 1.70
C ARG A 157 28.51 8.13 0.24
N LYS A 158 29.49 7.52 -0.45
CA LYS A 158 29.28 7.03 -1.84
C LYS A 158 28.15 5.99 -1.95
N ASN A 159 27.91 5.22 -0.88
CA ASN A 159 26.86 4.21 -0.85
C ASN A 159 25.48 4.86 -0.66
N LEU A 160 25.39 6.07 -0.09
CA LEU A 160 24.15 6.86 -0.06
C LEU A 160 23.73 7.25 -1.47
N LYS A 161 24.68 7.69 -2.31
CA LYS A 161 24.40 7.97 -3.73
C LYS A 161 23.95 6.70 -4.46
N SER A 162 24.69 5.59 -4.29
CA SER A 162 24.33 4.30 -4.91
C SER A 162 22.95 3.81 -4.46
N TRP A 163 22.60 3.96 -3.18
CA TRP A 163 21.28 3.66 -2.64
C TRP A 163 20.18 4.48 -3.32
N SER A 164 20.35 5.80 -3.41
CA SER A 164 19.39 6.68 -4.07
C SER A 164 19.25 6.37 -5.56
N ASP A 165 20.36 6.20 -6.29
CA ASP A 165 20.35 5.87 -7.71
C ASP A 165 19.67 4.52 -7.97
N THR A 166 19.96 3.52 -7.13
CA THR A 166 19.35 2.18 -7.24
C THR A 166 17.85 2.24 -6.98
N ARG A 167 17.38 2.99 -5.98
CA ARG A 167 15.95 3.18 -5.72
C ARG A 167 15.24 3.86 -6.89
N VAL A 168 15.83 4.91 -7.44
CA VAL A 168 15.30 5.59 -8.62
C VAL A 168 15.26 4.65 -9.83
N GLY A 169 16.31 3.84 -10.02
CA GLY A 169 16.36 2.82 -11.06
C GLY A 169 15.27 1.77 -10.94
N LEU A 170 15.05 1.22 -9.73
CA LEU A 170 13.98 0.25 -9.46
C LEU A 170 12.59 0.85 -9.71
N TYR A 171 12.36 2.10 -9.27
CA TYR A 171 11.10 2.80 -9.56
C TYR A 171 10.87 2.99 -11.06
N ARG A 172 11.89 3.42 -11.82
CA ARG A 172 11.80 3.55 -13.29
C ARG A 172 11.52 2.20 -13.95
N ALA A 173 12.16 1.13 -13.50
CA ALA A 173 11.91 -0.23 -13.98
C ALA A 173 10.47 -0.68 -13.69
N GLU A 174 9.93 -0.34 -12.52
CA GLU A 174 8.54 -0.62 -12.15
C GLU A 174 7.54 0.13 -13.06
N VAL A 175 7.75 1.42 -13.29
CA VAL A 175 6.92 2.22 -14.20
C VAL A 175 6.95 1.61 -15.61
N ARG A 176 8.14 1.28 -16.12
CA ARG A 176 8.29 0.61 -17.42
C ARG A 176 7.56 -0.74 -17.47
N ALA A 177 7.64 -1.53 -16.40
CA ALA A 177 6.95 -2.82 -16.31
C ALA A 177 5.43 -2.66 -16.36
N LYS A 178 4.88 -1.64 -15.69
CA LYS A 178 3.46 -1.30 -15.76
C LYS A 178 3.06 -0.92 -17.18
N ASP A 179 3.83 -0.07 -17.86
CA ASP A 179 3.58 0.31 -19.26
C ASP A 179 3.66 -0.87 -20.24
N LEU A 180 4.54 -1.83 -19.98
CA LEU A 180 4.63 -3.06 -20.77
C LEU A 180 3.40 -3.93 -20.54
N LEU A 181 3.01 -4.15 -19.28
CA LEU A 181 1.82 -4.92 -18.93
C LEU A 181 0.53 -4.34 -19.53
N GLN A 182 0.36 -3.02 -19.49
CA GLN A 182 -0.84 -2.36 -20.04
C GLN A 182 -0.98 -2.53 -21.56
N ARG A 183 0.12 -2.80 -22.27
CA ARG A 183 0.13 -3.07 -23.71
C ARG A 183 0.09 -4.56 -24.06
N ASP A 184 0.19 -5.43 -23.06
CA ASP A 184 0.15 -6.87 -23.23
C ASP A 184 -1.27 -7.31 -23.67
N PRO A 185 -1.43 -7.96 -24.84
CA PRO A 185 -2.74 -8.38 -25.34
C PRO A 185 -3.48 -9.34 -24.38
N ASP A 186 -2.76 -10.18 -23.65
CA ASP A 186 -3.37 -11.09 -22.67
C ASP A 186 -3.93 -10.32 -21.47
N PHE A 187 -3.22 -9.27 -21.03
CA PHE A 187 -3.69 -8.38 -19.97
C PHE A 187 -4.87 -7.50 -20.42
N VAL A 188 -4.85 -7.00 -21.65
CA VAL A 188 -6.01 -6.29 -22.24
C VAL A 188 -7.23 -7.21 -22.30
N SER A 189 -7.05 -8.46 -22.76
CA SER A 189 -8.11 -9.47 -22.77
C SER A 189 -8.60 -9.82 -21.36
N LEU A 190 -7.69 -9.89 -20.38
CA LEU A 190 -8.03 -10.10 -18.97
C LEU A 190 -8.92 -8.98 -18.42
N ASN A 191 -8.56 -7.72 -18.67
CA ASN A 191 -9.37 -6.55 -18.31
C ASN A 191 -10.75 -6.60 -18.96
N ALA A 192 -10.84 -6.94 -20.24
CA ALA A 192 -12.13 -7.06 -20.93
C ALA A 192 -13.03 -8.14 -20.30
N ARG A 193 -12.48 -9.30 -19.93
CA ARG A 193 -13.23 -10.36 -19.25
C ARG A 193 -13.74 -9.92 -17.87
N TRP A 194 -12.90 -9.25 -17.09
CA TRP A 194 -13.29 -8.69 -15.79
C TRP A 194 -14.38 -7.61 -15.95
N ALA A 195 -14.20 -6.66 -16.87
CA ALA A 195 -15.16 -5.59 -17.12
C ALA A 195 -16.52 -6.15 -17.58
N ALA A 196 -16.53 -7.19 -18.41
CA ALA A 196 -17.76 -7.89 -18.79
C ALA A 196 -18.45 -8.55 -17.58
N CYS A 197 -17.69 -9.08 -16.61
CA CYS A 197 -18.25 -9.57 -15.35
C CYS A 197 -18.88 -8.44 -14.53
N MET A 198 -18.17 -7.32 -14.36
CA MET A 198 -18.68 -6.14 -13.64
C MET A 198 -19.96 -5.60 -14.27
N LYS A 199 -20.01 -5.53 -15.61
CA LYS A 199 -21.20 -5.10 -16.36
C LYS A 199 -22.40 -5.98 -16.07
N ARG A 200 -22.23 -7.31 -16.01
CA ARG A 200 -23.31 -8.23 -15.61
C ARG A 200 -23.74 -8.07 -14.16
N ALA A 201 -22.84 -7.59 -13.29
CA ALA A 201 -23.16 -7.25 -11.91
C ALA A 201 -23.80 -5.85 -11.75
N GLY A 202 -24.04 -5.13 -12.84
CA GLY A 202 -24.67 -3.80 -12.83
C GLY A 202 -23.70 -2.63 -12.71
N PHE A 203 -22.39 -2.85 -12.83
CA PHE A 203 -21.35 -1.83 -12.70
C PHE A 203 -20.57 -1.64 -14.01
N ALA A 204 -20.19 -0.40 -14.33
CA ALA A 204 -19.42 -0.10 -15.54
C ALA A 204 -18.08 0.54 -15.18
N PHE A 205 -17.02 -0.26 -15.25
CA PHE A 205 -15.63 0.17 -15.03
C PHE A 205 -14.75 -0.43 -16.12
N ARG A 206 -13.72 0.30 -16.54
CA ARG A 206 -12.79 -0.17 -17.59
C ARG A 206 -11.71 -1.09 -17.04
N ASP A 207 -11.27 -0.81 -15.82
CA ASP A 207 -10.26 -1.57 -15.11
C ASP A 207 -10.55 -1.53 -13.59
N PRO A 208 -9.94 -2.44 -12.80
CA PRO A 208 -10.26 -2.53 -11.37
C PRO A 208 -9.78 -1.37 -10.51
N SER A 209 -8.84 -0.53 -10.97
CA SER A 209 -8.40 0.63 -10.19
C SER A 209 -9.51 1.68 -10.07
N GLN A 210 -10.34 1.81 -11.11
CA GLN A 210 -11.50 2.71 -11.10
C GLN A 210 -12.55 2.35 -10.04
N VAL A 211 -12.62 1.08 -9.60
CA VAL A 211 -13.53 0.69 -8.52
C VAL A 211 -13.08 1.34 -7.21
N LEU A 212 -11.78 1.28 -6.90
CA LEU A 212 -11.21 1.87 -5.70
C LEU A 212 -11.36 3.39 -5.72
N ASP A 213 -11.06 4.02 -6.86
CA ASP A 213 -11.16 5.49 -7.04
C ASP A 213 -12.61 6.00 -6.90
N ALA A 214 -13.59 5.15 -7.22
CA ALA A 214 -15.02 5.50 -7.13
C ALA A 214 -15.62 5.28 -5.74
N LEU A 215 -14.89 4.69 -4.79
CA LEU A 215 -15.40 4.49 -3.44
C LEU A 215 -15.45 5.80 -2.65
N PRO A 216 -16.45 5.99 -1.78
CA PRO A 216 -16.45 7.10 -0.84
C PRO A 216 -15.20 7.08 0.06
N PRO A 217 -14.68 8.24 0.48
CA PRO A 217 -13.64 8.30 1.50
C PRO A 217 -14.09 7.56 2.76
N LYS A 218 -13.22 6.73 3.34
CA LYS A 218 -13.50 5.89 4.53
C LYS A 218 -14.64 4.87 4.35
N ALA A 219 -15.07 4.59 3.12
CA ALA A 219 -16.07 3.56 2.85
C ALA A 219 -15.60 2.21 3.39
N THR A 220 -16.47 1.45 4.04
CA THR A 220 -16.20 0.06 4.44
C THR A 220 -16.35 -0.85 3.23
N PHE A 221 -15.26 -1.41 2.71
CA PHE A 221 -15.27 -2.14 1.42
C PHE A 221 -16.27 -3.30 1.38
N SER A 222 -16.45 -4.03 2.48
CA SER A 222 -17.44 -5.11 2.56
C SER A 222 -18.89 -4.62 2.45
N ALA A 223 -19.17 -3.35 2.79
CA ALA A 223 -20.50 -2.74 2.68
C ALA A 223 -20.78 -2.20 1.27
N GLU A 224 -19.75 -1.88 0.49
CA GLU A 224 -19.87 -1.30 -0.85
C GLU A 224 -20.22 -2.35 -1.93
N PRO A 225 -21.38 -2.23 -2.61
CA PRO A 225 -21.79 -3.20 -3.63
C PRO A 225 -20.79 -3.35 -4.78
N SER A 226 -20.17 -2.27 -5.23
CA SER A 226 -19.17 -2.27 -6.31
C SER A 226 -17.88 -2.98 -5.91
N ALA A 227 -17.41 -2.80 -4.66
CA ALA A 227 -16.24 -3.48 -4.12
C ALA A 227 -16.48 -5.01 -4.02
N ARG A 228 -17.64 -5.43 -3.51
CA ARG A 228 -18.04 -6.85 -3.49
C ARG A 228 -18.07 -7.45 -4.89
N ALA A 229 -18.66 -6.73 -5.85
CA ALA A 229 -18.69 -7.17 -7.24
C ALA A 229 -17.29 -7.32 -7.84
N ASP A 230 -16.39 -6.35 -7.58
CA ASP A 230 -15.01 -6.37 -8.07
C ASP A 230 -14.23 -7.59 -7.58
N VAL A 231 -14.19 -7.81 -6.26
CA VAL A 231 -13.48 -8.97 -5.67
C VAL A 231 -14.06 -10.30 -6.20
N ALA A 232 -15.40 -10.40 -6.28
CA ALA A 232 -16.05 -11.59 -6.83
C ALA A 232 -15.77 -11.80 -8.34
N CYS A 233 -15.67 -10.72 -9.12
CA CYS A 233 -15.33 -10.79 -10.54
C CYS A 233 -13.86 -11.11 -10.77
N LYS A 234 -12.95 -10.59 -9.93
CA LYS A 234 -11.53 -10.96 -9.93
C LYS A 234 -11.32 -12.44 -9.65
N SER A 235 -12.01 -12.98 -8.65
CA SER A 235 -11.97 -14.41 -8.34
C SER A 235 -12.47 -15.25 -9.53
N ARG A 236 -13.66 -14.96 -10.05
CA ARG A 236 -14.27 -15.70 -11.17
C ARG A 236 -13.46 -15.69 -12.46
N THR A 237 -12.70 -14.63 -12.72
CA THR A 237 -11.90 -14.49 -13.95
C THR A 237 -10.43 -14.90 -13.77
N GLY A 238 -10.03 -15.33 -12.57
CA GLY A 238 -8.63 -15.58 -12.25
C GLY A 238 -7.75 -14.33 -12.42
N TYR A 239 -8.34 -13.14 -12.20
CA TYR A 239 -7.74 -11.85 -12.54
C TYR A 239 -6.39 -11.64 -11.85
N LEU A 240 -6.36 -11.72 -10.51
CA LEU A 240 -5.16 -11.39 -9.75
C LEU A 240 -3.99 -12.31 -10.11
N ARG A 241 -4.20 -13.63 -10.21
CA ARG A 241 -3.14 -14.58 -10.62
C ARG A 241 -2.55 -14.20 -11.98
N SER A 242 -3.41 -13.94 -12.96
CA SER A 242 -3.00 -13.63 -14.33
C SER A 242 -2.29 -12.27 -14.42
N ALA A 243 -2.85 -11.25 -13.75
CA ALA A 243 -2.31 -9.90 -13.68
C ALA A 243 -0.93 -9.85 -13.00
N TYR A 244 -0.76 -10.55 -11.87
CA TYR A 244 0.53 -10.65 -11.19
C TYR A 244 1.56 -11.45 -11.98
N THR A 245 1.14 -12.52 -12.66
CA THR A 245 2.03 -13.29 -13.56
C THR A 245 2.54 -12.40 -14.70
N GLY A 246 1.65 -11.65 -15.34
CA GLY A 246 2.00 -10.67 -16.38
C GLY A 246 2.92 -9.58 -15.85
N LEU A 247 2.62 -9.00 -14.67
CA LEU A 247 3.47 -7.97 -14.05
C LEU A 247 4.87 -8.51 -13.71
N ALA A 248 4.97 -9.74 -13.21
CA ALA A 248 6.25 -10.38 -12.93
C ALA A 248 7.07 -10.57 -14.22
N ALA A 249 6.44 -11.01 -15.31
CA ALA A 249 7.09 -11.11 -16.62
C ALA A 249 7.55 -9.74 -17.15
N ALA A 250 6.70 -8.72 -17.07
CA ALA A 250 7.02 -7.36 -17.47
C ALA A 250 8.16 -6.74 -16.63
N GLN A 251 8.18 -6.99 -15.32
CA GLN A 251 9.28 -6.56 -14.45
C GLN A 251 10.60 -7.27 -14.79
N ARG A 252 10.58 -8.60 -15.03
CA ARG A 252 11.77 -9.32 -15.51
C ARG A 252 12.30 -8.70 -16.81
N HIS A 253 11.41 -8.40 -17.76
CA HIS A 253 11.79 -7.74 -19.00
C HIS A 253 12.37 -6.34 -18.76
N ALA A 254 11.72 -5.50 -17.93
CA ALA A 254 12.22 -4.16 -17.61
C ALA A 254 13.60 -4.20 -16.93
N LEU A 255 13.88 -5.21 -16.12
CA LEU A 255 15.18 -5.40 -15.46
C LEU A 255 16.29 -5.85 -16.42
N THR A 256 15.97 -6.41 -17.60
CA THR A 256 17.01 -6.78 -18.59
C THR A 256 17.81 -5.56 -19.09
N THR A 257 17.23 -4.36 -19.07
CA THR A 257 17.94 -3.13 -19.43
C THR A 257 18.79 -2.55 -18.31
N SER A 258 18.71 -3.12 -17.10
CA SER A 258 19.45 -2.66 -15.91
C SER A 258 19.71 -3.84 -14.97
N PRO A 259 20.51 -4.84 -15.40
CA PRO A 259 20.68 -6.10 -14.69
C PRO A 259 21.29 -5.95 -13.29
N ASP A 260 22.00 -4.85 -13.04
CA ASP A 260 22.68 -4.60 -11.77
C ASP A 260 21.77 -4.06 -10.65
N LEU A 261 20.52 -3.65 -10.96
CA LEU A 261 19.64 -3.01 -9.98
C LEU A 261 19.32 -3.89 -8.78
N LEU A 262 18.87 -5.13 -9.02
CA LEU A 262 18.53 -6.06 -7.93
C LEU A 262 19.78 -6.51 -7.14
N PRO A 263 20.89 -6.94 -7.77
CA PRO A 263 22.11 -7.25 -7.03
C PRO A 263 22.64 -6.09 -6.18
N THR A 264 22.60 -4.87 -6.71
CA THR A 264 23.05 -3.67 -5.99
C THR A 264 22.11 -3.37 -4.81
N TRP A 265 20.80 -3.44 -5.03
CA TRP A 265 19.80 -3.25 -3.98
C TRP A 265 19.99 -4.24 -2.83
N GLU A 266 20.10 -5.53 -3.14
CA GLU A 266 20.32 -6.57 -2.14
C GLU A 266 21.63 -6.38 -1.37
N LEU A 267 22.72 -6.01 -2.05
CA LEU A 267 24.01 -5.73 -1.42
C LEU A 267 23.90 -4.59 -0.40
N LEU A 268 23.26 -3.48 -0.79
CA LEU A 268 23.08 -2.32 0.07
C LEU A 268 22.15 -2.64 1.25
N LEU A 269 21.06 -3.38 1.01
CA LEU A 269 20.13 -3.79 2.05
C LEU A 269 20.78 -4.73 3.07
N ARG A 270 21.57 -5.72 2.61
CA ARG A 270 22.36 -6.60 3.50
C ARG A 270 23.31 -5.77 4.36
N ARG A 271 24.04 -4.82 3.77
CA ARG A 271 24.95 -3.93 4.51
C ARG A 271 24.24 -3.11 5.58
N GLN A 272 23.09 -2.50 5.25
CA GLN A 272 22.30 -1.76 6.22
C GLN A 272 21.81 -2.68 7.35
N SER A 273 21.32 -3.87 7.02
CA SER A 273 20.84 -4.85 8.01
C SER A 273 21.96 -5.29 8.97
N ASP A 274 23.15 -5.57 8.45
CA ASP A 274 24.32 -5.95 9.26
C ASP A 274 24.75 -4.82 10.19
N THR A 275 24.82 -3.60 9.66
CA THR A 275 25.16 -2.42 10.46
C THR A 275 24.09 -2.11 11.51
N ALA A 276 22.80 -2.29 11.16
CA ALA A 276 21.69 -2.12 12.08
C ALA A 276 21.78 -3.13 13.24
N ARG A 277 22.12 -4.41 12.99
CA ARG A 277 22.37 -5.40 14.04
C ARG A 277 23.46 -4.94 15.00
N GLN A 278 24.57 -4.42 14.49
CA GLN A 278 25.67 -3.92 15.31
C GLN A 278 25.24 -2.73 16.19
N ILE A 279 24.49 -1.78 15.63
CA ILE A 279 23.98 -0.61 16.38
C ILE A 279 23.01 -1.05 17.48
N LEU A 280 22.13 -1.99 17.18
CA LEU A 280 21.11 -2.46 18.14
C LEU A 280 21.70 -3.31 19.26
N ALA A 281 22.84 -3.97 19.04
CA ALA A 281 23.55 -4.73 20.06
C ALA A 281 24.36 -3.85 21.04
N GLN A 282 24.57 -2.57 20.73
CA GLN A 282 25.26 -1.66 21.64
C GLN A 282 24.37 -1.30 22.84
N PRO A 283 24.92 -1.28 24.07
CA PRO A 283 24.17 -0.81 25.23
C PRO A 283 23.74 0.66 25.04
N ALA A 284 22.63 1.04 25.67
CA ALA A 284 22.25 2.43 25.76
C ALA A 284 23.37 3.19 26.51
N ALA A 285 23.93 4.21 25.84
CA ALA A 285 24.93 5.10 26.41
C ALA A 285 24.26 6.24 27.18
#